data_AF-A0A1B1C4I2-F1
#
_entry.id   AF-A0A1B1C4I2-F1
#
_cell.length_a   1.000
_cell.length_b   1.000
_cell.length_c   1.000
_cell.angle_alpha   90.00
_cell.angle_beta   90.00
_cell.angle_gamma   90.00
#
_symmetry.space_group_name_H-M   'P 1'
#
loop_
_entity.id
_entity.type
_entity.pdbx_description
1 polymer ?
#
loop_
_entity_poly.entity_id
_entity_poly.type
_entity_poly.pdbx_seq_one_letter_code
_entity_poly.pdbx_strand_id
1 'polypeptide(L)'
;MVAAEDSGDRFEQPRRSRRAARAFDRVRVADSSIFPYVTYGNLNGHSIMTGEKAADHILGKQPLARSNQEPWINPRAAVSDR
;
A
#
# COMPACT_ATOMS: atom_id res chain seq x y z
N MET A 1 38.50 14.50 -49.00
CA MET A 1 38.63 15.03 -47.63
C MET A 1 37.52 16.06 -47.41
N VAL A 2 36.39 15.62 -46.85
CA VAL A 2 35.52 16.43 -45.98
C VAL A 2 34.91 15.40 -45.01
N ALA A 3 35.34 15.45 -43.76
CA ALA A 3 34.74 14.70 -42.67
C ALA A 3 33.51 15.48 -42.23
N ALA A 4 32.33 14.84 -42.26
CA ALA A 4 31.15 15.35 -41.58
C ALA A 4 31.05 14.59 -40.25
N GLU A 5 31.08 15.38 -39.18
CA GLU A 5 31.19 14.96 -37.79
C GLU A 5 29.88 14.31 -37.32
N ASP A 6 30.02 13.12 -36.73
CA ASP A 6 29.00 12.41 -35.96
C ASP A 6 28.78 13.17 -34.64
N SER A 7 27.92 14.19 -34.67
CA SER A 7 27.51 14.93 -33.47
C SER A 7 26.32 14.23 -32.81
N GLY A 8 26.64 13.52 -31.73
CA GLY A 8 25.68 12.76 -30.96
C GLY A 8 24.60 13.63 -30.30
N ASP A 9 23.40 13.07 -30.25
CA ASP A 9 22.70 12.93 -28.98
C ASP A 9 21.94 11.59 -29.01
N ARG A 10 22.69 10.52 -28.74
CA ARG A 10 22.07 9.25 -28.38
C ARG A 10 21.39 9.51 -27.05
N PHE A 11 20.07 9.71 -27.08
CA PHE A 11 19.19 9.52 -25.93
C PHE A 11 19.43 8.11 -25.37
N GLU A 12 20.43 8.00 -24.50
CA GLU A 12 20.74 6.79 -23.78
C GLU A 12 19.57 6.58 -22.83
N GLN A 13 18.66 5.68 -23.21
CA GLN A 13 17.56 5.29 -22.33
C GLN A 13 18.19 4.92 -20.99
N PRO A 14 17.69 5.46 -19.85
CA PRO A 14 18.25 5.14 -18.56
C PRO A 14 18.18 3.63 -18.40
N ARG A 15 19.34 2.97 -18.34
CA ARG A 15 19.43 1.53 -18.13
C ARG A 15 18.75 1.26 -16.80
N ARG A 16 17.47 0.84 -16.85
CA ARG A 16 16.73 0.42 -15.67
C ARG A 16 17.60 -0.60 -14.98
N SER A 17 18.12 -0.25 -13.81
CA SER A 17 18.81 -1.22 -12.97
C SER A 17 17.78 -2.31 -12.69
N ARG A 18 17.94 -3.47 -13.33
CA ARG A 18 17.16 -4.65 -13.02
C ARG A 18 17.61 -5.09 -11.63
N ARG A 19 17.03 -4.47 -10.60
CA ARG A 19 17.04 -5.05 -9.27
C ARG A 19 16.28 -6.36 -9.39
N ALA A 20 16.98 -7.46 -9.20
CA ALA A 20 16.35 -8.75 -9.01
C ALA A 20 15.31 -8.60 -7.89
N ALA A 21 14.05 -8.95 -8.19
CA ALA A 21 13.01 -8.97 -7.18
C ALA A 21 13.45 -9.97 -6.10
N ARG A 22 13.62 -9.49 -4.86
CA ARG A 22 13.89 -10.37 -3.73
C ARG A 22 12.58 -11.07 -3.34
N ALA A 23 12.64 -12.39 -3.15
CA ALA A 23 11.57 -13.10 -2.48
C ALA A 23 11.45 -12.62 -1.03
N PHE A 24 10.22 -12.49 -0.52
CA PHE A 24 9.91 -11.87 0.76
C PHE A 24 9.13 -12.84 1.68
N ASP A 25 9.79 -13.89 2.16
CA ASP A 25 9.12 -14.91 2.99
C ASP A 25 8.83 -14.44 4.44
N ARG A 26 9.50 -13.38 4.91
CA ARG A 26 9.39 -12.89 6.30
C ARG A 26 9.07 -11.40 6.43
N VAL A 27 8.66 -10.76 5.34
CA VAL A 27 8.24 -9.35 5.34
C VAL A 27 6.74 -9.28 5.58
N ARG A 28 6.31 -8.33 6.42
CA ARG A 28 4.91 -8.05 6.73
C ARG A 28 4.64 -6.58 6.44
N VAL A 29 3.46 -6.28 5.92
CA VAL A 29 2.96 -4.90 5.72
C VAL A 29 1.83 -4.69 6.72
N ALA A 30 1.86 -3.58 7.46
CA ALA A 30 0.92 -3.27 8.52
C ALA A 30 0.60 -1.76 8.53
N ASP A 31 -0.11 -1.31 7.50
CA ASP A 31 -0.62 0.05 7.34
C ASP A 31 -1.94 0.03 6.57
N SER A 32 -2.48 1.19 6.21
CA SER A 32 -3.73 1.28 5.44
C SER A 32 -3.67 0.66 4.03
N SER A 33 -2.50 0.33 3.49
CA SER A 33 -2.40 -0.25 2.14
C SER A 33 -2.90 -1.69 2.05
N ILE A 34 -3.11 -2.36 3.19
CA ILE A 34 -3.61 -3.74 3.22
C ILE A 34 -5.11 -3.85 2.94
N PHE A 35 -5.85 -2.73 3.04
CA PHE A 35 -7.28 -2.73 2.78
C PHE A 35 -7.55 -2.82 1.27
N PRO A 36 -8.56 -3.60 0.84
CA PRO A 36 -8.88 -3.77 -0.59
C PRO A 36 -9.45 -2.49 -1.22
N TYR A 37 -9.98 -1.59 -0.40
CA TYR A 37 -10.52 -0.29 -0.79
C TYR A 37 -10.09 0.77 0.21
N VAL A 38 -10.03 2.03 -0.24
CA VAL A 38 -9.79 3.17 0.65
C VAL A 38 -10.95 3.22 1.65
N THR A 39 -10.60 3.16 2.92
CA THR A 39 -11.57 3.20 4.00
C THR A 39 -12.13 4.61 4.20
N TYR A 40 -13.35 4.71 4.73
CA TYR A 40 -13.99 5.99 4.97
C TYR A 40 -13.34 6.75 6.14
N GLY A 41 -13.16 8.06 5.98
CA GLY A 41 -12.61 8.94 7.01
C GLY A 41 -11.08 9.06 6.99
N ASN A 42 -10.49 9.42 8.13
CA ASN A 42 -9.06 9.68 8.23
C ASN A 42 -8.25 8.36 8.25
N LEU A 43 -7.29 8.22 7.33
CA LEU A 43 -6.44 7.04 7.19
C LEU A 43 -5.49 6.82 8.38
N ASN A 44 -5.23 7.84 9.19
CA ASN A 44 -4.42 7.69 10.42
C ASN A 44 -5.03 6.63 11.35
N GLY A 45 -6.36 6.64 11.51
CA GLY A 45 -7.04 5.65 12.36
C GLY A 45 -6.83 4.23 11.84
N HIS A 46 -6.96 4.03 10.53
CA HIS A 46 -6.81 2.73 9.88
C HIS A 46 -5.39 2.19 9.97
N SER A 47 -4.38 3.04 9.78
CA SER A 47 -2.97 2.66 9.94
C SER A 47 -2.66 2.28 11.40
N ILE A 48 -3.16 3.04 12.38
CA ILE A 48 -2.94 2.73 13.81
C ILE A 48 -3.61 1.40 14.19
N MET A 49 -4.89 1.22 13.88
CA MET A 49 -5.64 -0.01 14.21
C MET A 49 -5.02 -1.25 13.55
N THR A 50 -4.57 -1.12 12.30
CA THR A 50 -3.88 -2.20 11.58
C THR A 50 -2.55 -2.54 12.24
N GLY A 51 -1.76 -1.54 12.64
CA GLY A 51 -0.50 -1.73 13.34
C GLY A 51 -0.66 -2.47 14.66
N GLU A 52 -1.64 -2.08 15.48
CA GLU A 52 -1.95 -2.75 16.74
C GLU A 52 -2.34 -4.22 16.52
N LYS A 53 -3.24 -4.47 15.56
CA LYS A 53 -3.67 -5.83 15.23
C LYS A 53 -2.53 -6.70 14.72
N ALA A 54 -1.66 -6.15 13.88
CA ALA A 54 -0.49 -6.84 13.36
C ALA A 54 0.52 -7.17 14.48
N ALA A 55 0.70 -6.26 15.45
CA ALA A 55 1.58 -6.50 16.60
C ALA A 55 1.11 -7.69 17.43
N ASP A 56 -0.20 -7.82 17.67
CA ASP A 56 -0.76 -9.00 18.36
C ASP A 56 -0.45 -10.30 17.61
N HIS A 57 -0.61 -10.30 16.28
CA HIS A 57 -0.27 -11.47 15.45
C HIS A 57 1.23 -11.80 15.45
N ILE A 58 2.10 -10.79 15.42
CA ILE A 58 3.56 -10.97 15.44
C ILE A 58 4.03 -11.51 16.80
N LEU A 59 3.43 -11.03 17.89
CA LEU A 59 3.77 -11.44 19.26
C LEU A 59 3.04 -12.71 19.72
N GLY A 60 2.14 -13.28 18.90
CA GLY A 60 1.37 -14.47 19.25
C GLY A 60 0.35 -14.23 20.37
N LYS A 61 -0.12 -12.99 20.54
CA LYS A 61 -1.16 -12.66 21.52
C LYS A 61 -2.51 -13.19 21.06
N GLN A 62 -3.32 -13.68 22.01
CA GLN A 62 -4.65 -14.18 21.71
C GLN A 62 -5.54 -13.01 21.24
N PRO A 63 -6.12 -13.07 20.02
CA PRO A 63 -7.02 -12.04 19.55
C PRO A 63 -8.27 -11.92 20.42
N LEU A 64 -8.79 -10.70 20.54
CA LEU A 64 -10.15 -10.49 21.04
C LEU A 64 -11.15 -11.28 20.20
N ALA A 65 -12.25 -11.71 20.84
CA ALA A 65 -13.38 -12.30 20.15
C ALA A 65 -13.91 -11.34 19.07
N ARG A 66 -14.45 -11.90 17.99
CA ARG A 66 -15.06 -11.11 16.92
C ARG A 66 -16.20 -10.25 17.49
N SER A 67 -16.24 -8.98 17.09
CA SER A 67 -17.40 -8.13 17.37
C SER A 67 -18.61 -8.64 16.60
N ASN A 68 -19.75 -8.77 17.29
CA ASN A 68 -21.04 -9.10 16.68
C ASN A 68 -21.87 -7.85 16.36
N GLN A 69 -21.26 -6.66 16.41
CA GLN A 69 -21.94 -5.42 16.02
C GLN A 69 -22.07 -5.37 14.51
N GLU A 70 -23.29 -5.14 14.05
CA GLU A 70 -23.55 -4.84 12.63
C GLU A 70 -23.01 -3.43 12.29
N PRO A 71 -22.43 -3.24 11.10
CA PRO A 71 -22.04 -1.91 10.64
C PRO A 71 -23.25 -0.98 10.60
N TRP A 72 -23.16 0.17 11.26
CA TRP A 72 -24.15 1.21 11.07
C TRP A 72 -24.01 1.80 9.66
N ILE A 73 -25.07 1.70 8.87
CA ILE A 73 -25.13 2.28 7.52
C ILE A 73 -25.82 3.64 7.60
N ASN A 74 -25.11 4.69 7.18
CA ASN A 74 -25.67 6.03 7.12
C ASN A 74 -26.86 6.08 6.14
N PRO A 75 -28.07 6.51 6.56
CA PRO A 75 -29.24 6.59 5.67
C PRO A 75 -29.04 7.45 4.43
N ARG A 76 -28.09 8.40 4.47
CA ARG A 76 -27.74 9.29 3.36
C ARG A 76 -26.56 8.82 2.52
N ALA A 77 -26.02 7.61 2.77
CA ALA A 77 -24.86 7.09 2.04
C ALA A 77 -25.05 7.12 0.51
N ALA A 78 -26.25 6.84 0.01
CA ALA A 78 -26.55 6.85 -1.42
C ALA A 78 -26.46 8.23 -2.10
N VAL A 79 -26.50 9.33 -1.33
CA VAL A 79 -26.58 10.71 -1.86
C VAL A 79 -25.44 11.61 -1.40
N SER A 80 -24.64 11.18 -0.41
CA SER A 80 -23.66 12.02 0.28
C SER A 80 -22.22 11.86 -0.18
N ASP A 81 -21.88 10.78 -0.90
CA ASP A 81 -20.51 10.43 -1.33
C ASP A 81 -20.20 10.92 -2.77
N ARG A 82 -20.73 12.10 -3.16
CA ARG A 82 -20.35 12.77 -4.41
C ARG A 82 -19.41 13.94 -4.16
#